data_AF-A0A6L2JDL4-F1
#
_entry.id   AF-A0A6L2JDL4-F1
#
_cell.length_a   1.000
_cell.length_b   1.000
_cell.length_c   1.000
_cell.angle_alpha   90.00
_cell.angle_beta   90.00
_cell.angle_gamma   90.00
#
_symmetry.space_group_name_H-M   'P 1'
#
loop_
_entity.id
_entity.type
_entity.pdbx_description
1 polymer ?
#
loop_
_entity_poly.entity_id
_entity_poly.type
_entity_poly.pdbx_seq_one_letter_code
_entity_poly.pdbx_strand_id
1 'polypeptide(L)'
;MVNLRPHGYQDLEGFMKDRSTGWGNKFGMLVLPTYYHRSGSDPLDYVRRAKAMIDQKKSSFESVLSYKLGYLVMSIFGAKYASLLNYRILCNTTFSISNMVGPKEKMTFAGHPVDYIKVGSTSLPHAIGMQTLSYAGTAYMQILVAKDIIHDHEYLAKCLENALLEMKEAAVGHTEKSVNSSK
;
A
#
# COMPACT_ATOMS: atom_id res chain seq x y z
N MET A 1 1.56 -5.02 -0.49
CA MET A 1 2.73 -5.38 -1.33
C MET A 1 3.97 -4.66 -0.81
N VAL A 2 5.16 -5.25 -0.93
CA VAL A 2 6.45 -4.66 -0.51
C VAL A 2 7.41 -4.70 -1.69
N ASN A 3 8.07 -3.57 -1.97
CA ASN A 3 9.14 -3.54 -2.96
C ASN A 3 10.40 -4.20 -2.37
N LEU A 4 10.94 -5.20 -3.06
CA LEU A 4 12.13 -5.95 -2.68
C LEU A 4 13.43 -5.32 -3.23
N ARG A 5 13.33 -4.24 -4.00
CA ARG A 5 14.52 -3.49 -4.44
C ARG A 5 15.08 -2.65 -3.28
N PRO A 6 16.41 -2.50 -3.19
CA PRO A 6 17.02 -1.60 -2.22
C PRO A 6 16.46 -0.18 -2.37
N HIS A 7 16.21 0.47 -1.23
CA HIS A 7 15.59 1.80 -1.17
C HIS A 7 16.45 2.85 -1.88
N GLY A 8 15.85 3.59 -2.81
CA GLY A 8 16.49 4.71 -3.49
C GLY A 8 15.84 4.98 -4.85
N TYR A 9 15.79 6.23 -5.26
CA TYR A 9 15.62 6.57 -6.68
C TYR A 9 16.83 6.00 -7.40
N GLN A 10 16.64 4.81 -7.95
CA GLN A 10 17.61 4.11 -8.74
C GLN A 10 17.89 4.96 -9.98
N ASP A 11 19.14 5.39 -10.14
CA ASP A 11 19.54 6.31 -11.19
C ASP A 11 19.23 5.69 -12.56
N LEU A 12 18.30 6.31 -13.28
CA LEU A 12 17.76 5.79 -14.54
C LEU A 12 18.90 5.53 -15.54
N GLU A 13 19.93 6.36 -15.50
CA GLU A 13 21.11 6.26 -16.35
C GLU A 13 21.97 5.01 -16.05
N GLY A 14 22.05 4.62 -14.77
CA GLY A 14 22.71 3.37 -14.36
C GLY A 14 21.94 2.13 -14.83
N PHE A 15 20.60 2.17 -14.78
CA PHE A 15 19.72 1.10 -15.27
C PHE A 15 19.74 0.92 -16.78
N MET A 16 19.93 2.01 -17.52
CA MET A 16 20.07 1.94 -18.98
C MET A 16 21.41 1.32 -19.41
N LYS A 17 22.46 1.45 -18.60
CA LYS A 17 23.80 0.90 -18.90
C LYS A 17 23.93 -0.58 -18.55
N ASP A 18 23.25 -1.04 -17.50
CA ASP A 18 23.31 -2.43 -17.07
C ASP A 18 22.13 -3.26 -17.57
N ARG A 19 22.33 -4.02 -18.66
CA ARG A 19 21.31 -4.93 -19.22
C ARG A 19 21.06 -6.18 -18.37
N SER A 20 21.88 -6.44 -17.35
CA SER A 20 21.76 -7.64 -16.51
C SER A 20 20.73 -7.49 -15.39
N THR A 21 20.46 -6.26 -14.96
CA THR A 21 19.43 -5.94 -13.98
C THR A 21 18.08 -5.79 -14.69
N GLY A 22 17.36 -6.92 -14.82
CA GLY A 22 16.06 -6.96 -15.50
C GLY A 22 15.10 -5.84 -15.07
N TRP A 23 14.44 -5.22 -16.05
CA TRP A 23 13.56 -4.06 -15.92
C TRP A 23 12.29 -4.30 -15.06
N GLY A 24 12.08 -5.53 -14.59
CA GLY A 24 10.87 -5.94 -13.86
C GLY A 24 10.83 -5.48 -12.41
N ASN A 25 9.65 -5.09 -11.93
CA ASN A 25 9.43 -4.71 -10.54
C ASN A 25 9.48 -5.96 -9.64
N LYS A 26 10.35 -5.97 -8.63
CA LYS A 26 10.44 -7.08 -7.67
C LYS A 26 9.57 -6.75 -6.48
N PHE A 27 8.35 -7.28 -6.45
CA PHE A 27 7.45 -7.07 -5.32
C PHE A 27 7.10 -8.38 -4.62
N GLY A 28 6.99 -8.32 -3.30
CA GLY A 28 6.39 -9.34 -2.46
C GLY A 28 4.95 -8.97 -2.12
N MET A 29 4.08 -9.97 -2.02
CA MET A 29 2.74 -9.78 -1.47
C MET A 29 2.79 -9.98 0.04
N LEU A 30 2.05 -9.16 0.79
CA LEU A 30 1.84 -9.35 2.22
C LEU A 30 0.34 -9.52 2.42
N VAL A 31 -0.06 -10.65 3.00
CA VAL A 31 -1.43 -10.90 3.43
C VAL A 31 -1.49 -10.58 4.91
N LEU A 32 -2.39 -9.67 5.29
CA LEU A 32 -2.54 -9.20 6.66
C LEU A 32 -3.93 -9.60 7.18
N PRO A 33 -4.02 -10.24 8.36
CA PRO A 33 -5.30 -10.46 9.00
C PRO A 33 -5.89 -9.12 9.47
N THR A 34 -7.16 -8.88 9.14
CA THR A 34 -7.90 -7.70 9.59
C THR A 34 -8.62 -8.01 10.89
N TYR A 35 -8.28 -7.30 11.96
CA TYR A 35 -8.95 -7.42 13.25
C TYR A 35 -9.94 -6.28 13.44
N TYR A 36 -11.21 -6.59 13.58
CA TYR A 36 -12.23 -5.62 13.98
C TYR A 36 -12.07 -5.32 15.47
N HIS A 37 -11.99 -4.03 15.81
CA HIS A 37 -11.87 -3.63 17.21
C HIS A 37 -13.25 -3.35 17.82
N ARG A 38 -13.39 -3.61 19.12
CA ARG A 38 -14.63 -3.38 19.87
C ARG A 38 -14.76 -1.88 20.18
N SER A 39 -15.96 -1.32 19.99
CA SER A 39 -16.23 0.10 20.22
C SER A 39 -15.70 0.60 21.59
N GLY A 40 -14.85 1.63 21.59
CA GLY A 40 -14.39 2.32 22.82
C GLY A 40 -12.89 2.35 23.13
N SER A 41 -12.00 1.86 22.25
CA SER A 41 -10.54 1.90 22.45
C SER A 41 -9.86 3.15 21.87
N ASP A 42 -8.62 3.43 22.29
CA ASP A 42 -7.76 4.44 21.65
C ASP A 42 -7.59 4.11 20.15
N PRO A 43 -7.95 5.02 19.21
CA PRO A 43 -7.78 4.80 17.78
C PRO A 43 -6.31 4.55 17.39
N LEU A 44 -5.34 5.01 18.18
CA LEU A 44 -3.91 4.80 17.92
C LEU A 44 -3.44 3.38 18.23
N ASP A 45 -4.12 2.64 19.11
CA ASP A 45 -3.70 1.27 19.46
C ASP A 45 -3.86 0.32 18.27
N TYR A 46 -4.88 0.55 17.43
CA TYR A 46 -5.02 -0.13 16.15
C TYR A 46 -3.81 0.14 15.25
N VAL A 47 -3.42 1.41 15.11
CA VAL A 47 -2.28 1.81 14.27
C VAL A 47 -0.98 1.17 14.78
N ARG A 48 -0.74 1.19 16.09
CA ARG A 48 0.44 0.56 16.71
C ARG A 48 0.48 -0.94 16.45
N ARG A 49 -0.66 -1.63 16.61
CA ARG A 49 -0.78 -3.07 16.33
C ARG A 49 -0.54 -3.37 14.86
N ALA A 50 -1.20 -2.65 13.95
CA ALA A 50 -1.03 -2.80 12.51
C ALA A 50 0.43 -2.57 12.11
N LYS A 51 1.08 -1.54 12.66
CA LYS A 51 2.51 -1.27 12.46
C LYS A 51 3.39 -2.43 12.94
N ALA A 52 3.19 -2.91 14.17
CA ALA A 52 3.98 -4.02 14.71
C ALA A 52 3.86 -5.29 13.86
N MET A 53 2.64 -5.62 13.41
CA MET A 53 2.40 -6.77 12.53
C MET A 53 3.08 -6.59 11.16
N ILE A 54 2.96 -5.40 10.55
CA ILE A 54 3.61 -5.10 9.26
C ILE A 54 5.13 -5.16 9.40
N ASP A 55 5.70 -4.61 10.47
CA ASP A 55 7.13 -4.61 10.70
C ASP A 55 7.64 -6.04 10.93
N GLN A 56 6.90 -6.87 11.66
CA GLN A 56 7.18 -8.30 11.82
C GLN A 56 7.10 -9.06 10.48
N LYS A 57 6.14 -8.72 9.62
CA LYS A 57 5.99 -9.34 8.28
C LYS A 57 6.96 -8.81 7.23
N LYS A 58 7.51 -7.61 7.43
CA LYS A 58 8.62 -7.10 6.63
C LYS A 58 9.95 -7.72 7.05
N SER A 59 10.15 -7.94 8.35
CA SER A 59 11.34 -8.61 8.87
C SER A 59 11.30 -10.12 8.62
N SER A 60 10.11 -10.72 8.48
CA SER A 60 10.01 -12.09 8.00
C SER A 60 10.52 -12.19 6.56
N PHE A 61 11.34 -13.20 6.29
CA PHE A 61 11.87 -13.49 4.95
C PHE A 61 10.79 -13.95 3.96
N GLU A 62 9.52 -13.85 4.36
CA GLU A 62 8.33 -14.28 3.63
C GLU A 62 8.23 -13.56 2.29
N SER A 63 8.55 -12.27 2.22
CA SER A 63 8.50 -11.49 0.98
C SER A 63 9.52 -11.98 -0.07
N VAL A 64 10.73 -12.32 0.37
CA VAL A 64 11.80 -12.88 -0.48
C VAL A 64 11.48 -14.31 -0.88
N LEU A 65 10.99 -15.13 0.06
CA LEU A 65 10.59 -16.51 -0.19
C LEU A 65 9.42 -16.58 -1.17
N SER A 66 8.41 -15.72 -1.00
CA SER A 66 7.24 -15.62 -1.87
C SER A 66 7.65 -15.25 -3.30
N TYR A 67 8.58 -14.31 -3.45
CA TYR A 67 9.11 -13.94 -4.76
C TYR A 67 9.88 -15.09 -5.42
N LYS A 68 10.76 -15.78 -4.68
CA LYS A 68 11.49 -16.95 -5.19
C LYS A 68 10.56 -18.10 -5.57
N LEU A 69 9.54 -18.36 -4.76
CA LEU A 69 8.53 -19.39 -5.03
C LEU A 69 7.69 -19.02 -6.25
N GLY A 70 7.27 -17.76 -6.37
CA GLY A 70 6.56 -17.27 -7.56
C GLY A 70 7.41 -17.38 -8.82
N TYR A 71 8.70 -17.05 -8.74
CA TYR A 71 9.64 -17.22 -9.85
C TYR A 71 9.84 -18.69 -10.23
N LEU A 72 9.92 -19.59 -9.24
CA LEU A 72 10.02 -21.03 -9.47
C LEU A 72 8.75 -21.57 -10.15
N VAL A 73 7.56 -21.20 -9.66
CA VAL A 73 6.28 -21.60 -10.27
C VAL A 73 6.17 -21.08 -11.69
N MET A 74 6.57 -19.83 -11.92
CA MET A 74 6.62 -19.24 -13.26
C MET A 74 7.59 -20.00 -14.18
N SER A 75 8.75 -20.40 -13.68
CA SER A 75 9.78 -21.11 -14.47
C SER A 75 9.41 -22.56 -14.78
N ILE A 76 8.76 -23.26 -13.85
CA ILE A 76 8.41 -24.69 -14.00
C ILE A 76 7.06 -24.86 -14.70
N PHE A 77 6.03 -24.14 -14.26
CA PHE A 77 4.65 -24.33 -14.71
C PHE A 77 4.19 -23.27 -15.72
N GLY A 78 4.99 -22.22 -15.93
CA GLY A 78 4.68 -21.15 -16.87
C GLY A 78 3.66 -20.11 -16.35
N ALA A 79 3.42 -19.10 -17.18
CA ALA A 79 2.60 -17.93 -16.83
C ALA A 79 1.15 -18.27 -16.48
N LYS A 80 0.58 -19.30 -17.09
CA LYS A 80 -0.82 -19.70 -16.86
C LYS A 80 -1.06 -20.10 -15.41
N TYR A 81 -0.25 -21.00 -14.87
CA TYR A 81 -0.40 -21.45 -13.48
C TYR A 81 -0.01 -20.39 -12.46
N ALA A 82 1.03 -19.60 -12.76
CA ALA A 82 1.41 -18.47 -11.93
C ALA A 82 0.25 -17.44 -11.83
N SER A 83 -0.42 -17.14 -12.95
CA SER A 83 -1.58 -16.23 -12.96
C SER A 83 -2.76 -16.78 -12.15
N LEU A 84 -3.06 -18.08 -12.28
CA LEU A 84 -4.14 -18.73 -11.54
C LEU A 84 -3.87 -18.75 -10.03
N LEU A 85 -2.63 -19.00 -9.62
CA LEU A 85 -2.23 -18.96 -8.21
C LEU A 85 -2.40 -17.55 -7.63
N ASN A 86 -1.92 -16.53 -8.34
CA ASN A 86 -2.10 -15.12 -7.93
C ASN A 86 -3.58 -14.75 -7.85
N TYR A 87 -4.37 -15.16 -8.85
CA TYR A 87 -5.81 -14.92 -8.85
C TYR A 87 -6.49 -15.55 -7.63
N ARG A 88 -6.17 -16.80 -7.29
CA ARG A 88 -6.71 -17.46 -6.08
C ARG A 88 -6.32 -16.75 -4.79
N ILE A 89 -5.07 -16.32 -4.65
CA ILE A 89 -4.62 -15.56 -3.47
C ILE A 89 -5.43 -14.27 -3.35
N LEU A 90 -5.62 -13.54 -4.46
CA LEU A 90 -6.38 -12.29 -4.47
C LEU A 90 -7.85 -12.55 -4.13
N CYS A 91 -8.51 -13.55 -4.70
CA CYS A 91 -9.90 -13.90 -4.37
C CYS A 91 -10.11 -14.31 -2.91
N ASN A 92 -9.07 -14.81 -2.22
CA ASN A 92 -9.13 -15.17 -0.81
C ASN A 92 -8.85 -13.98 0.13
N THR A 93 -8.72 -12.77 -0.39
CA THR A 93 -8.49 -11.55 0.39
C THR A 93 -9.64 -10.56 0.20
N THR A 94 -10.03 -9.86 1.27
CA THR A 94 -11.24 -9.03 1.29
C THR A 94 -11.09 -7.72 0.53
N PHE A 95 -9.94 -7.05 0.69
CA PHE A 95 -9.61 -5.80 0.01
C PHE A 95 -8.10 -5.70 -0.23
N SER A 96 -7.70 -4.80 -1.12
CA SER A 96 -6.28 -4.56 -1.40
C SER A 96 -5.88 -3.14 -1.01
N ILE A 97 -4.69 -2.99 -0.41
CA ILE A 97 -4.06 -1.70 -0.14
C ILE A 97 -2.71 -1.65 -0.84
N SER A 98 -2.49 -0.62 -1.65
CA SER A 98 -1.19 -0.33 -2.26
C SER A 98 -0.70 1.06 -1.83
N ASN A 99 0.59 1.17 -1.51
CA ASN A 99 1.23 2.43 -1.18
C ASN A 99 2.45 2.63 -2.08
N MET A 100 2.50 3.76 -2.79
CA MET A 100 3.58 4.13 -3.70
C MET A 100 4.18 5.47 -3.28
N VAL A 101 5.50 5.49 -3.08
CA VAL A 101 6.21 6.74 -2.84
C VAL A 101 6.47 7.39 -4.20
N GLY A 102 5.75 8.47 -4.50
CA GLY A 102 5.97 9.26 -5.70
C GLY A 102 7.02 10.36 -5.51
N PRO A 103 7.13 11.27 -6.51
CA PRO A 103 8.09 12.36 -6.53
C PRO A 103 7.98 13.29 -5.33
N LYS A 104 9.13 13.63 -4.74
CA LYS A 104 9.22 14.63 -3.66
C LYS A 104 9.13 16.06 -4.19
N GLU A 105 9.59 16.29 -5.42
CA GLU A 105 9.61 17.59 -6.07
C GLU A 105 8.44 17.73 -7.04
N LYS A 106 8.01 18.98 -7.27
CA LYS A 106 7.00 19.29 -8.28
C LYS A 106 7.58 19.02 -9.66
N MET A 107 6.82 18.33 -10.49
CA MET A 107 7.22 17.97 -11.84
C MET A 107 6.43 18.77 -12.86
N THR A 108 7.04 18.95 -14.03
CA THR A 108 6.37 19.49 -15.22
C THR A 108 6.21 18.38 -16.24
N PHE A 109 5.00 18.19 -16.75
CA PHE A 109 4.71 17.30 -17.87
C PHE A 109 4.49 18.12 -19.13
N ALA A 110 5.32 17.91 -20.16
CA ALA A 110 5.26 18.65 -21.42
C ALA A 110 5.25 20.19 -21.25
N GLY A 111 6.00 20.71 -20.26
CA GLY A 111 6.05 22.15 -19.96
C GLY A 111 4.93 22.66 -19.05
N HIS A 112 3.95 21.83 -18.69
CA HIS A 112 2.87 22.19 -17.77
C HIS A 112 3.14 21.66 -16.36
N PRO A 113 2.96 22.48 -15.30
CA PRO A 113 3.13 22.00 -13.93
C PRO A 113 2.07 20.94 -13.59
N VAL A 114 2.50 19.87 -12.91
CA VAL A 114 1.60 18.82 -12.43
C VAL A 114 1.16 19.16 -11.00
N ASP A 115 -0.14 19.30 -10.79
CA ASP A 115 -0.71 19.64 -9.46
C ASP A 115 -0.88 18.41 -8.57
N TYR A 116 -1.35 17.30 -9.13
CA TYR A 116 -1.55 16.06 -8.40
C TYR A 116 -1.30 14.83 -9.26
N ILE A 117 -0.96 13.72 -8.61
CA ILE A 117 -0.80 12.41 -9.24
C ILE A 117 -1.71 11.44 -8.48
N LYS A 118 -2.60 10.78 -9.21
CA LYS A 118 -3.47 9.71 -8.69
C LYS A 118 -3.19 8.44 -9.46
N VAL A 119 -3.23 7.31 -8.78
CA VAL A 119 -2.99 6.00 -9.39
C VAL A 119 -4.15 5.08 -9.06
N GLY A 120 -4.75 4.51 -10.09
CA GLY A 120 -5.76 3.47 -9.98
C GLY A 120 -5.28 2.19 -10.64
N SER A 121 -5.60 1.05 -10.02
CA SER A 121 -5.45 -0.26 -10.65
C SER A 121 -6.83 -0.89 -10.82
N THR A 122 -7.19 -1.20 -12.08
CA THR A 122 -8.49 -1.76 -12.45
C THR A 122 -8.27 -3.11 -13.11
N SER A 123 -8.31 -4.19 -12.33
CA SER A 123 -8.16 -5.58 -12.81
C SER A 123 -8.16 -6.61 -11.69
N LEU A 124 -8.05 -6.17 -10.43
CA LEU A 124 -8.04 -7.06 -9.29
C LEU A 124 -9.47 -7.59 -9.02
N PRO A 125 -9.62 -8.87 -8.62
CA PRO A 125 -10.91 -9.47 -8.28
C PRO A 125 -11.38 -9.02 -6.87
N HIS A 126 -11.30 -7.72 -6.60
CA HIS A 126 -11.64 -7.11 -5.32
C HIS A 126 -12.79 -6.12 -5.48
N ALA A 127 -13.75 -6.17 -4.55
CA ALA A 127 -14.83 -5.18 -4.48
C ALA A 127 -14.33 -3.81 -3.98
N ILE A 128 -13.25 -3.79 -3.18
CA ILE A 128 -12.61 -2.59 -2.65
C ILE A 128 -11.10 -2.64 -2.93
N GLY A 129 -10.58 -1.60 -3.58
CA GLY A 129 -9.15 -1.36 -3.73
C GLY A 129 -8.80 0.03 -3.21
N MET A 130 -7.76 0.13 -2.38
CA MET A 130 -7.25 1.39 -1.86
C MET A 130 -5.83 1.61 -2.37
N GLN A 131 -5.62 2.68 -3.14
CA GLN A 131 -4.32 3.03 -3.71
C GLN A 131 -3.88 4.40 -3.23
N THR A 132 -2.75 4.44 -2.53
CA THR A 132 -2.16 5.69 -2.03
C THR A 132 -0.87 6.00 -2.79
N LEU A 133 -0.72 7.25 -3.22
CA LEU A 133 0.51 7.78 -3.79
C LEU A 133 0.88 9.12 -3.14
N SER A 134 2.16 9.30 -2.78
CA SER A 134 2.68 10.59 -2.30
C SER A 134 3.25 11.43 -3.44
N TYR A 135 2.84 12.70 -3.56
CA TYR A 135 3.40 13.66 -4.52
C TYR A 135 3.58 15.03 -3.87
N ALA A 136 4.77 15.63 -4.02
CA ALA A 136 5.11 16.96 -3.52
C ALA A 136 4.79 17.18 -2.02
N GLY A 137 4.97 16.14 -1.20
CA GLY A 137 4.68 16.18 0.24
C GLY A 137 3.22 15.93 0.62
N THR A 138 2.33 15.78 -0.37
CA THR A 138 0.91 15.45 -0.16
C THR A 138 0.64 13.98 -0.50
N ALA A 139 -0.07 13.27 0.37
CA ALA A 139 -0.52 11.91 0.11
C ALA A 139 -1.92 11.92 -0.51
N TYR A 140 -2.06 11.33 -1.69
CA TYR A 140 -3.33 11.15 -2.40
C TYR A 140 -3.78 9.70 -2.25
N MET A 141 -4.95 9.49 -1.65
CA MET A 141 -5.58 8.17 -1.55
C MET A 141 -6.75 8.09 -2.52
N GLN A 142 -6.77 7.04 -3.33
CA GLN A 142 -7.86 6.69 -4.23
C GLN A 142 -8.52 5.40 -3.73
N ILE A 143 -9.85 5.39 -3.69
CA ILE A 143 -10.64 4.22 -3.32
C ILE A 143 -11.42 3.80 -4.56
N LEU A 144 -11.14 2.59 -5.04
CA LEU A 144 -11.90 1.93 -6.09
C LEU A 144 -12.93 1.00 -5.46
N VAL A 145 -14.18 1.14 -5.89
CA VAL A 145 -15.32 0.39 -5.35
C VAL A 145 -16.16 -0.20 -6.47
N ALA A 146 -16.53 -1.47 -6.34
CA ALA A 146 -17.48 -2.15 -7.21
C ALA A 146 -18.92 -1.72 -6.83
N LYS A 147 -19.55 -0.89 -7.69
CA LYS A 147 -20.85 -0.26 -7.42
C LYS A 147 -22.02 -1.26 -7.33
N ASP A 148 -21.87 -2.40 -7.96
CA ASP A 148 -22.81 -3.54 -7.94
C ASP A 148 -22.82 -4.26 -6.58
N ILE A 149 -21.73 -4.17 -5.82
CA ILE A 149 -21.61 -4.80 -4.49
C ILE A 149 -21.82 -3.76 -3.38
N ILE A 150 -21.22 -2.58 -3.53
CA ILE A 150 -21.23 -1.51 -2.52
C ILE A 150 -21.98 -0.31 -3.08
N HIS A 151 -23.24 -0.20 -2.68
CA HIS A 151 -24.15 0.84 -3.13
C HIS A 151 -23.75 2.21 -2.54
N ASP A 152 -23.52 2.28 -1.22
CA ASP A 152 -23.20 3.52 -0.49
C ASP A 152 -21.68 3.79 -0.43
N HIS A 153 -21.04 3.88 -1.58
CA HIS A 153 -19.60 4.13 -1.71
C HIS A 153 -19.16 5.49 -1.12
N GLU A 154 -20.02 6.51 -1.14
CA GLU A 154 -19.75 7.80 -0.51
C GLU A 154 -19.71 7.71 1.02
N TYR A 155 -20.59 6.89 1.60
CA TYR A 155 -20.59 6.65 3.05
C TYR A 155 -19.31 5.94 3.48
N LEU A 156 -18.86 4.94 2.71
CA LEU A 156 -17.58 4.26 2.95
C LEU A 156 -16.41 5.26 2.94
N ALA A 157 -16.37 6.17 1.98
CA ALA A 157 -15.34 7.21 1.91
C ALA A 157 -15.39 8.14 3.14
N LYS A 158 -16.58 8.55 3.57
CA LYS A 158 -16.78 9.38 4.75
C LYS A 158 -16.35 8.66 6.05
N CYS A 159 -16.63 7.36 6.18
CA CYS A 159 -16.15 6.58 7.32
C CYS A 159 -14.61 6.54 7.38
N LEU A 160 -13.96 6.37 6.23
CA LEU A 160 -12.49 6.40 6.15
C LEU A 160 -11.92 7.78 6.50
N GLU A 161 -12.55 8.85 6.01
CA GLU A 161 -12.17 10.23 6.35
C GLU A 161 -12.31 10.49 7.85
N ASN A 162 -13.46 10.18 8.44
CA ASN A 162 -13.71 10.36 9.87
C ASN A 162 -12.70 9.59 10.73
N ALA A 163 -12.41 8.34 10.38
CA ALA A 163 -11.43 7.54 11.10
C ALA A 163 -10.02 8.18 11.06
N LEU A 164 -9.62 8.76 9.92
CA LEU A 164 -8.35 9.48 9.80
C LEU A 164 -8.32 10.75 10.64
N LEU A 165 -9.44 11.49 10.70
CA LEU A 165 -9.58 12.66 11.55
C LEU A 165 -9.50 12.30 13.05
N GLU A 166 -10.21 11.26 13.48
CA GLU A 166 -10.16 10.75 14.86
C GLU A 166 -8.73 10.33 15.25
N MET A 167 -8.02 9.62 14.37
CA MET A 167 -6.61 9.25 14.58
C MET A 167 -5.71 10.48 14.70
N LYS A 168 -5.93 11.51 13.87
CA LYS A 168 -5.18 12.77 13.92
C LYS A 168 -5.40 13.49 15.25
N GLU A 169 -6.65 13.63 15.67
CA GLU A 169 -7.00 14.30 16.93
C GLU A 169 -6.40 13.57 18.14
N ALA A 170 -6.49 12.24 18.18
CA ALA A 170 -5.86 11.43 19.21
C ALA A 170 -4.33 11.61 19.25
N ALA A 171 -3.67 11.67 18.09
CA ALA A 171 -2.22 11.89 18.00
C ALA A 171 -1.80 13.27 18.53
N VAL A 172 -2.56 14.32 18.21
CA VAL A 172 -2.30 15.67 18.73
C VAL A 172 -2.48 15.71 20.24
N GLY A 173 -3.58 15.14 20.76
CA GLY A 173 -3.83 15.10 22.20
C GLY A 173 -2.79 14.31 23.01
N HIS A 174 -2.21 13.25 22.44
CA HIS A 174 -1.08 12.52 23.05
C HIS A 174 0.21 13.36 23.07
N THR A 175 0.45 14.16 22.03
CA THR A 175 1.63 15.03 21.94
C THR A 175 1.57 16.16 22.99
N GLU A 176 0.40 16.76 23.18
CA GLU A 176 0.18 17.81 24.20
C GLU A 176 0.30 17.26 25.64
N LYS A 177 -0.22 16.06 25.91
CA LYS A 177 -0.05 15.39 27.20
C LYS A 177 1.41 15.03 27.50
N SER A 178 2.15 14.61 26.47
CA SER A 178 3.59 14.32 26.58
C SER A 178 4.42 15.57 26.93
N VAL A 179 4.10 16.72 26.33
CA VAL A 179 4.78 17.99 26.60
C VAL A 179 4.45 18.53 28.00
N ASN A 180 3.21 18.39 28.46
CA ASN A 180 2.80 18.83 29.79
C ASN A 180 3.27 17.90 30.92
N SER A 181 3.55 16.63 30.64
CA SER A 181 4.10 15.69 31.64
C SER A 181 5.62 15.76 31.78
N SER A 182 6.31 16.53 30.93
CA SER A 182 7.77 16.74 30.97
C SER A 182 8.16 18.14 31.49
N LYS A 183 7.19 18.91 32.00
CA LYS A 183 7.39 20.12 32.80
C LYS A 183 7.06 19.81 34.25
#